data_AF-A0AAW6TQP6-F1
#
_entry.id   AF-A0AAW6TQP6-F1
#
_cell.length_a   1.000
_cell.length_b   1.000
_cell.length_c   1.000
_cell.angle_alpha   90.00
_cell.angle_beta   90.00
_cell.angle_gamma   90.00
#
_symmetry.space_group_name_H-M   'P 1'
#
loop_
_entity.id
_entity.type
_entity.pdbx_description
1 polymer ?
#
loop_
_entity_poly.entity_id
_entity_poly.type
_entity_poly.pdbx_seq_one_letter_code
_entity_poly.pdbx_strand_id
1 'polypeptide(L)' 'MKDFWQHDNGKVYAVRSDSFGRITGAAGPFDPDDLGSLEDVRYGPAIVDWVRKAIAERKCRRISGTPTQRALPQR' A
#
# COMPACT_ATOMS: atom_id res chain seq x y z
N MET A 1 -2.53 -5.55 -10.14
CA MET A 1 -2.37 -5.94 -8.73
C MET A 1 -2.35 -4.69 -7.87
N LYS A 2 -2.94 -4.76 -6.66
CA LYS A 2 -2.97 -3.65 -5.70
C LYS A 2 -2.46 -4.19 -4.37
N ASP A 3 -1.59 -3.43 -3.72
CA ASP A 3 -0.95 -3.87 -2.47
C ASP A 3 -0.67 -2.67 -1.57
N PHE A 4 -0.64 -2.89 -0.25
CA PHE A 4 -0.15 -1.92 0.70
C PHE A 4 1.36 -2.09 0.93
N TRP A 5 2.07 -0.98 1.00
CA TRP A 5 3.49 -0.90 1.28
C TRP A 5 3.73 0.04 2.46
N GLN A 6 4.41 -0.44 3.50
CA GLN A 6 4.79 0.38 4.63
C GLN A 6 6.20 0.91 4.43
N HIS A 7 6.37 2.22 4.59
CA HIS A 7 7.69 2.85 4.65
C HIS A 7 8.24 2.77 6.08
N ASP A 8 9.55 2.84 6.24
CA ASP A 8 10.21 2.82 7.56
C ASP A 8 9.77 3.98 8.49
N ASN A 9 9.15 5.02 7.93
CA ASN A 9 8.60 6.15 8.69
C ASN A 9 7.25 5.80 9.37
N GLY A 10 6.79 4.55 9.25
CA GLY A 10 5.54 4.04 9.81
C GLY A 10 4.31 4.25 8.93
N LYS A 11 4.38 5.09 7.88
CA LYS A 11 3.26 5.38 6.98
C LYS A 11 3.09 4.31 5.92
N VAL A 12 1.85 4.13 5.50
CA VAL A 12 1.46 3.13 4.50
C VAL A 12 1.07 3.82 3.20
N TYR A 13 1.41 3.18 2.09
CA TYR A 13 1.11 3.64 0.75
C TYR A 13 0.43 2.52 -0.01
N ALA A 14 -0.68 2.84 -0.64
CA ALA A 14 -1.35 1.93 -1.56
C ALA A 14 -0.67 2.02 -2.91
N VAL A 15 -0.26 0.86 -3.46
CA VAL A 15 0.47 0.77 -4.72
C VAL A 15 -0.34 -0.06 -5.69
N ARG A 16 -0.57 0.49 -6.89
CA ARG A 16 -1.18 -0.23 -8.01
C ARG A 16 -0.10 -0.57 -9.03
N SER A 17 0.05 -1.85 -9.31
CA SER A 17 0.97 -2.36 -10.32
C SER A 17 0.21 -3.06 -11.45
N ASP A 18 0.73 -2.99 -12.67
CA ASP A 18 0.25 -3.80 -13.79
C ASP A 18 0.66 -5.28 -13.63
N SER A 19 0.25 -6.12 -14.58
CA SER A 19 0.60 -7.54 -14.60
C SER A 19 2.09 -7.82 -14.80
N PHE A 20 2.86 -6.84 -15.24
CA PHE A 20 4.32 -6.91 -15.41
C PHE A 20 5.08 -6.37 -14.17
N GLY A 21 4.36 -6.02 -13.10
CA GLY A 21 4.95 -5.48 -11.87
C GLY A 21 5.35 -4.00 -11.95
N ARG A 22 4.97 -3.28 -13.00
CA ARG A 22 5.22 -1.83 -13.11
C ARG A 22 4.19 -1.07 -12.29
N ILE A 23 4.66 -0.15 -11.45
CA ILE A 23 3.79 0.71 -10.65
C ILE A 23 3.13 1.75 -11.59
N THR A 24 1.80 1.69 -11.70
CA THR A 24 0.98 2.56 -12.54
C THR A 24 0.20 3.60 -11.74
N GLY A 25 0.25 3.54 -10.42
CA GLY A 25 -0.44 4.47 -9.54
C GLY A 25 -0.10 4.20 -8.08
N ALA A 26 -0.12 5.26 -7.28
CA ALA A 26 0.08 5.16 -5.85
C ALA A 26 -0.78 6.20 -5.11
N ALA A 27 -1.07 5.93 -3.85
CA ALA A 27 -1.80 6.83 -2.96
C ALA A 27 -1.30 6.71 -1.51
N GLY A 28 -1.51 7.76 -0.73
CA GLY A 28 -1.06 7.89 0.66
C GLY A 28 -0.47 9.28 0.91
N PRO A 29 0.16 9.51 2.07
CA PRO A 29 0.35 8.53 3.15
C PRO A 29 -0.95 8.17 3.87
N PHE A 30 -1.10 6.90 4.24
CA PHE A 30 -2.14 6.37 5.10
C PHE A 30 -1.57 5.96 6.45
N ASP A 31 -2.44 5.90 7.47
CA ASP A 31 -2.09 5.36 8.77
C ASP A 31 -2.27 3.83 8.77
N PRO A 32 -1.32 3.05 9.32
CA PRO A 32 -1.42 1.59 9.35
C PRO A 32 -2.62 1.07 10.16
N ASP A 33 -3.12 1.84 11.11
CA ASP A 33 -4.29 1.50 11.94
C ASP A 33 -5.63 1.84 11.28
N ASP A 34 -5.62 2.65 10.20
CA ASP A 34 -6.82 3.11 9.48
C ASP A 34 -6.71 2.79 7.99
N LEU A 35 -6.42 1.52 7.68
CA LEU A 35 -6.36 1.03 6.31
C LEU A 35 -7.75 0.61 5.82
N GLY A 36 -8.30 1.39 4.90
CA GLY A 36 -9.48 1.00 4.12
C GLY A 36 -9.19 -0.09 3.09
N SER A 37 -10.17 -0.37 2.21
CA SER A 37 -9.95 -1.32 1.11
C SER A 37 -9.11 -0.70 0.00
N LEU A 38 -8.22 -1.49 -0.61
CA LEU A 38 -7.47 -1.11 -1.81
C LEU A 38 -8.39 -0.81 -3.01
N GLU A 39 -9.64 -1.24 -2.96
CA GLU A 39 -10.63 -0.99 -4.01
C GLU A 39 -11.09 0.47 -4.03
N ASP A 40 -11.27 1.06 -2.86
CA ASP A 40 -11.75 2.43 -2.66
C ASP A 40 -10.66 3.49 -2.80
N VAL A 41 -9.39 3.07 -2.88
CA VAL A 41 -8.26 3.99 -3.00
C VAL A 41 -8.21 4.62 -4.39
N ARG A 42 -8.15 5.95 -4.42
CA ARG A 42 -7.91 6.72 -5.65
C ARG A 42 -6.41 6.79 -5.95
N TYR A 43 -5.94 5.91 -6.83
CA TYR A 43 -4.55 5.87 -7.28
C TYR A 43 -4.24 6.99 -8.28
N GLY A 44 -3.20 7.78 -7.99
CA GLY A 44 -2.71 8.83 -8.86
C GLY A 44 -1.25 8.64 -9.29
N PRO A 45 -0.78 9.36 -10.32
CA PRO A 45 0.62 9.32 -10.74
C PRO A 45 1.54 10.17 -9.83
N ALA A 46 0.99 11.08 -9.05
CA ALA A 46 1.73 12.13 -8.34
C ALA A 46 2.86 11.61 -7.43
N ILE A 47 2.64 10.48 -6.74
CA ILE A 47 3.62 9.92 -5.81
C ILE A 47 4.28 8.64 -6.33
N VAL A 48 4.01 8.23 -7.57
CA VAL A 48 4.51 6.97 -8.14
C VAL A 48 6.03 6.94 -8.16
N ASP A 49 6.66 8.03 -8.63
CA ASP A 49 8.12 8.09 -8.74
C ASP A 49 8.79 8.02 -7.37
N TRP A 50 8.21 8.72 -6.39
CA TRP A 50 8.65 8.67 -5.00
C TRP A 50 8.52 7.26 -4.39
N VAL A 51 7.36 6.61 -4.53
CA VAL A 51 7.15 5.24 -4.02
C VAL A 51 8.13 4.27 -4.69
N ARG A 52 8.32 4.38 -6.01
CA ARG A 52 9.26 3.54 -6.76
C ARG A 52 10.68 3.69 -6.21
N LYS A 53 11.11 4.93 -5.95
CA LYS A 53 12.41 5.21 -5.35
C LYS A 53 12.52 4.62 -3.94
N ALA A 54 11.52 4.81 -3.09
CA ALA A 54 11.51 4.27 -1.73
C ALA A 54 11.56 2.73 -1.69
N ILE A 55 10.89 2.06 -2.64
CA ILE A 55 10.98 0.61 -2.82
C ILE A 55 12.39 0.19 -3.27
N ALA A 56 12.97 0.89 -4.25
CA ALA A 56 14.34 0.63 -4.73
C ALA A 56 15.38 0.83 -3.61
N GLU A 57 15.17 1.83 -2.74
CA GLU A 57 15.98 2.08 -1.55
C GLU A 57 15.69 1.12 -0.38
N ARG A 58 14.78 0.15 -0.56
CA ARG A 58 14.34 -0.82 0.48
C ARG A 58 13.75 -0.17 1.74
N LYS A 59 13.30 1.09 1.61
CA LYS A 59 12.61 1.86 2.66
C LYS A 59 11.13 1.51 2.74
N CYS A 60 10.54 1.08 1.63
CA CYS A 60 9.19 0.52 1.58
C CYS A 60 9.21 -1.01 1.54
N ARG A 61 8.35 -1.66 2.33
CA ARG A 61 8.15 -3.11 2.32
C ARG A 61 6.68 -3.43 2.10
N ARG A 62 6.40 -4.45 1.29
CA ARG A 62 5.03 -4.91 1.06
C ARG A 62 4.46 -5.52 2.34
N ILE A 63 3.30 -5.04 2.75
CA ILE A 63 2.51 -5.64 3.83
C ILE A 63 1.85 -6.87 3.22
N SER A 64 2.55 -8.01 3.27
CA SER A 64 1.99 -9.29 2.83
C SER A 64 1.09 -9.82 3.93
N GLY A 65 -0.07 -9.22 4.03
CA GLY A 65 -1.14 -9.67 4.90
C GLY A 65 -2.43 -9.21 4.26
N THR A 66 -3.28 -10.15 3.87
CA THR A 66 -4.72 -9.92 3.98
C THR A 66 -4.89 -9.20 5.32
N PRO A 67 -5.54 -8.02 5.40
CA PRO A 67 -5.98 -7.55 6.70
C PRO A 67 -6.78 -8.74 7.22
N THR A 68 -6.22 -9.44 8.22
CA THR A 68 -6.97 -10.45 8.94
C THR A 68 -8.01 -9.59 9.62
N GLN A 69 -9.15 -9.44 8.94
CA GLN A 69 -10.39 -8.97 9.49
C GLN A 69 -10.44 -9.68 10.82
N ARG A 70 -10.22 -8.94 11.92
CA ARG A 70 -10.29 -9.49 13.27
C ARG A 70 -11.58 -10.27 13.28
N ALA A 71 -11.47 -11.59 13.35
CA ALA A 71 -12.61 -12.44 13.57
C ALA A 71 -13.21 -11.93 14.88
N LEU A 72 -14.33 -11.22 14.75
CA LEU A 72 -15.17 -10.87 15.87
C LEU A 72 -15.42 -12.18 16.63
N PRO A 73 -15.18 -12.26 17.95
CA PRO A 73 -15.60 -13.43 18.70
C PRO A 73 -17.12 -13.47 18.61
N GLN A 74 -17.64 -14.44 17.85
CA GLN A 74 -19.05 -14.80 17.84
C GLN A 74 -19.38 -15.24 19.27
N ARG A 75 -20.24 -14.50 19.96
CA ARG A 75 -20.80 -14.87 21.25
C ARG A 75 -22.31 -15.00 21.11
#